data_AF-A0A959Y9T9-F1
#
_entry.id   AF-A0A959Y9T9-F1
#
_cell.length_a   1.000
_cell.length_b   1.000
_cell.length_c   1.000
_cell.angle_alpha   90.00
_cell.angle_beta   90.00
_cell.angle_gamma   90.00
#
_symmetry.space_group_name_H-M   'P 1'
#
loop_
_entity.id
_entity.type
_entity.pdbx_description
1 polymer ?
#
loop_
_entity_poly.entity_id
_entity_poly.type
_entity_poly.pdbx_seq_one_letter_code
_entity_poly.pdbx_strand_id
1 'polypeptide(L)' 'RWVTMHGFAFNVNTDLSYFENIVPCGIADKGVTCMAKELGGLLDMQEVKDRLKLELADLFDVELV' A
#
# COMPACT_ATOMS: atom_id res chain seq x y z
N ARG A 1 23.07 -14.83 -0.58
CA ARG A 1 21.88 -15.00 -1.45
C ARG A 1 21.26 -13.61 -1.62
N TRP A 2 21.34 -13.02 -2.82
CA TRP A 2 20.96 -11.64 -3.12
C TRP A 2 19.49 -11.55 -3.55
N VAL A 3 18.58 -11.97 -2.68
CA VAL A 3 17.14 -11.96 -2.95
C VAL A 3 16.44 -11.40 -1.73
N THR A 4 15.64 -10.35 -1.92
CA THR A 4 14.81 -9.77 -0.86
C THR A 4 13.57 -10.63 -0.62
N MET A 5 13.10 -10.68 0.62
CA MET A 5 11.87 -11.37 1.01
C MET A 5 10.89 -10.37 1.65
N HIS A 6 9.61 -10.74 1.75
CA HIS A 6 8.49 -9.87 2.12
C HIS A 6 8.16 -8.83 1.05
N GLY A 7 7.99 -7.56 1.42
CA GLY A 7 7.54 -6.50 0.54
C GLY A 7 6.98 -5.34 1.34
N PHE A 8 5.94 -4.71 0.81
CA PHE A 8 5.24 -3.59 1.43
C PHE A 8 3.73 -3.87 1.51
N ALA A 9 3.05 -3.14 2.38
CA ALA A 9 1.61 -3.14 2.49
C ALA A 9 1.09 -1.75 2.16
N PHE A 10 0.25 -1.64 1.13
CA PHE A 10 -0.34 -0.37 0.71
C PHE A 10 -1.83 -0.34 1.05
N ASN A 11 -2.23 0.63 1.87
CA ASN A 11 -3.59 0.74 2.34
C ASN A 11 -4.50 1.38 1.28
N VAL A 12 -5.25 0.57 0.54
CA VAL A 12 -6.17 1.03 -0.51
C VAL A 12 -7.57 1.25 0.06
N ASN A 13 -8.31 0.16 0.25
CA ASN A 13 -9.65 0.12 0.86
C ASN A 13 -9.62 -0.47 2.28
N THR A 14 -8.46 -0.42 2.95
CA THR A 14 -8.23 -1.08 4.24
C THR A 14 -9.14 -0.51 5.32
N ASP A 15 -9.75 -1.39 6.11
CA ASP A 15 -10.42 -1.02 7.35
C ASP A 15 -9.36 -0.61 8.40
N LEU A 16 -9.35 0.68 8.72
CA LEU A 16 -8.36 1.26 9.62
C LEU A 16 -8.65 0.97 11.11
N SER A 17 -9.85 0.49 11.46
CA SER A 17 -10.21 0.20 12.86
C SER A 17 -9.31 -0.89 13.47
N TYR A 18 -8.80 -1.81 12.65
CA TYR A 18 -7.85 -2.83 13.11
C TYR A 18 -6.53 -2.23 13.62
N PHE A 19 -6.11 -1.08 13.11
CA PHE A 19 -4.88 -0.42 13.56
C PHE A 19 -5.02 0.19 14.95
N GLU A 20 -6.24 0.38 15.47
CA GLU A 20 -6.47 0.85 16.84
C GLU A 20 -6.07 -0.20 17.89
N ASN A 21 -5.94 -1.47 17.48
CA ASN A 21 -5.58 -2.58 18.36
C ASN A 21 -4.06 -2.80 18.48
N ILE A 22 -3.24 -2.02 17.77
CA ILE A 22 -1.78 -2.15 17.74
C ILE A 22 -1.11 -0.77 17.84
N VAL A 23 0.20 -0.73 18.15
CA VAL A 23 1.02 0.48 17.96
C VAL A 23 1.74 0.35 16.61
N PRO A 24 1.19 0.89 15.52
CA PRO A 24 1.77 0.70 14.19
C PRO A 24 3.15 1.34 14.08
N CYS A 25 4.11 0.60 13.52
CA CYS A 25 5.49 1.07 13.33
C CYS A 25 6.21 1.55 14.61
N GLY A 26 5.67 1.27 15.80
CA GLY A 26 6.16 1.80 17.08
C GLY A 26 5.86 3.29 17.30
N ILE A 27 5.02 3.91 16.47
CA ILE A 27 4.70 5.33 16.50
C ILE A 27 3.30 5.50 17.09
N ALA A 28 3.20 6.04 18.29
CA ALA A 28 1.93 6.20 19.01
C ALA A 28 1.21 7.52 18.72
N ASP A 29 1.91 8.53 18.21
CA ASP A 29 1.43 9.90 18.04
C ASP A 29 0.97 10.22 16.61
N LYS A 30 0.96 9.23 15.71
CA LYS A 30 0.54 9.41 14.31
C LYS A 30 -0.50 8.37 13.91
N GLY A 31 -1.54 8.83 13.23
CA GLY A 31 -2.57 7.97 12.65
C GLY A 31 -2.13 7.31 11.35
N VAL A 32 -2.85 6.26 10.97
CA VAL A 32 -2.77 5.63 9.65
C VAL A 32 -3.88 6.16 8.74
N THR A 33 -3.67 6.05 7.43
CA THR A 33 -4.73 6.33 6.44
C THR A 33 -4.76 5.27 5.33
N CYS A 34 -5.78 5.35 4.48
CA CYS A 34 -5.93 4.55 3.28
C CYS A 34 -6.41 5.44 2.12
N MET A 35 -6.14 5.01 0.88
CA MET A 35 -6.53 5.77 -0.30
C MET A 35 -8.03 6.06 -0.35
N ALA A 36 -8.86 5.10 0.08
CA ALA A 36 -10.31 5.29 0.08
C ALA A 36 -10.76 6.43 0.99
N LYS A 37 -10.07 6.63 2.13
CA LYS A 37 -10.32 7.75 3.05
C LYS A 37 -9.87 9.07 2.45
N GLU A 38 -8.68 9.10 1.85
CA GLU A 38 -8.09 10.33 1.27
C GLU A 38 -8.80 10.77 -0.02
N LEU A 39 -9.31 9.83 -0.82
CA LEU A 39 -9.99 10.09 -2.10
C LEU A 39 -11.52 10.10 -1.97
N GLY A 40 -12.06 9.82 -0.78
CA GLY A 40 -13.48 9.95 -0.48
C GLY A 40 -14.38 8.82 -1.00
N GLY A 41 -13.84 7.62 -1.25
CA GLY A 41 -14.62 6.48 -1.73
C GLY A 41 -13.81 5.21 -1.95
N LEU A 42 -14.50 4.07 -2.05
CA LEU A 42 -13.87 2.79 -2.39
C LEU A 42 -13.29 2.83 -3.81
N LEU A 43 -12.10 2.27 -3.96
CA LEU A 43 -11.37 2.22 -5.23
C LEU A 43 -11.45 0.84 -5.87
N ASP A 44 -11.34 0.78 -7.19
CA ASP A 44 -11.15 -0.48 -7.88
C ASP A 44 -9.75 -1.04 -7.62
N MET A 45 -9.69 -2.22 -7.01
CA MET A 45 -8.43 -2.89 -6.72
C MET A 45 -7.67 -3.31 -7.98
N GLN A 46 -8.35 -3.52 -9.11
CA GLN A 46 -7.70 -3.86 -10.37
C GLN A 46 -6.95 -2.65 -10.92
N GLU A 47 -7.61 -1.49 -10.97
CA GLU A 47 -6.99 -0.22 -11.38
C GLU A 47 -5.74 0.08 -10.55
N VAL A 48 -5.85 -0.02 -9.22
CA VAL A 48 -4.71 0.26 -8.32
C VAL A 48 -3.54 -0.69 -8.57
N LYS A 49 -3.80 -1.98 -8.82
CA LYS A 49 -2.75 -2.95 -9.17
C LYS A 49 -2.07 -2.63 -10.49
N ASP A 50 -2.84 -2.23 -11.50
CA ASP A 50 -2.31 -1.95 -12.82
C ASP A 50 -1.48 -0.66 -12.82
N ARG A 51 -1.91 0.37 -12.08
CA ARG A 51 -1.08 1.55 -11.83
C ARG A 51 0.20 1.19 -11.09
N LEU A 52 0.12 0.44 -10.00
CA LEU A 52 1.28 0.05 -9.19
C LEU A 52 2.32 -0.73 -9.98
N LYS A 53 1.89 -1.63 -10.87
CA LYS A 53 2.77 -2.36 -11.78
C LYS A 53 3.58 -1.41 -12.66
N LEU A 54 2.92 -0.44 -13.29
CA LEU A 54 3.59 0.53 -14.17
C LEU A 54 4.61 1.38 -13.40
N GLU A 55 4.25 1.88 -12.22
CA GLU A 55 5.16 2.69 -11.40
C GLU A 55 6.37 1.88 -10.89
N LEU A 56 6.18 0.60 -10.54
CA LEU A 56 7.28 -0.29 -10.15
C LEU A 56 8.18 -0.63 -11.35
N ALA A 57 7.59 -0.87 -12.52
CA ALA A 57 8.34 -1.15 -13.74
C ALA A 57 9.25 0.02 -14.12
N ASP A 58 8.71 1.24 -14.06
CA ASP A 58 9.45 2.48 -14.32
C ASP A 58 10.56 2.70 -13.27
N LEU A 59 10.22 2.59 -11.98
CA LEU A 59 11.18 2.83 -10.88
C LEU A 59 12.38 1.87 -10.90
N PHE A 60 12.13 0.60 -11.25
CA PHE A 60 13.16 -0.44 -11.26
C PHE A 60 13.79 -0.64 -12.65
N ASP A 61 13.35 0.10 -13.67
CA ASP A 61 13.79 -0.05 -15.07
C ASP A 61 13.67 -1.50 -15.56
N VAL A 62 12.46 -2.06 -15.40
CA VAL A 62 12.15 -3.44 -15.78
C VAL A 62 10.93 -3.53 -16.71
N GLU A 63 10.97 -4.46 -17.65
CA GLU A 63 9.82 -4.80 -18.49
C GLU A 63 8.95 -5.87 -17.79
N LEU A 64 7.66 -5.59 -17.69
CA LEU A 64 6.69 -6.57 -17.18
C LEU A 64 6.26 -7.51 -18.32
N VAL A 65 6.36 -8.81 -18.07
CA VAL A 65 5.98 -9.90 -19.00
C VAL A 65 4.65 -10.50 -18.59
#